data_AF-A0A3M0WZ60-F1
#
_entry.id   AF-A0A3M0WZ60-F1
#
_cell.length_a   1.000
_cell.length_b   1.000
_cell.length_c   1.000
_cell.angle_alpha   90.00
_cell.angle_beta   90.00
_cell.angle_gamma   90.00
#
_symmetry.space_group_name_H-M   'P 1'
#
loop_
_entity.id
_entity.type
_entity.pdbx_description
1 polymer ?
#
loop_
_entity_poly.entity_id
_entity_poly.type
_entity_poly.pdbx_seq_one_letter_code
_entity_poly.pdbx_strand_id
1 'polypeptide(L)'
;MPEQLPPPFLTAEWRYLVMLNYEIDPNMLQNFVPKGTELDTWHGRTYVSVVGFMFLNTRLSGIPIPFHTNFEEVNLRFYVRRKAPDGWRRGVVFIKELVPKWAIATTARLVYGENYAALPMRHTIQHTTQNSQTAVHVRYEWFHNNNWQHISLTAHGDPQPLGAES
;
A
#
# COMPACT_ATOMS: atom_id res chain seq x y z
N MET A 1 -31.91 18.25 1.21
CA MET A 1 -31.05 17.88 2.35
C MET A 1 -29.85 17.15 1.77
N PRO A 2 -28.61 17.42 2.19
CA PRO A 2 -27.47 16.64 1.71
C PRO A 2 -27.65 15.19 2.16
N GLU A 3 -27.47 14.26 1.23
CA GLU A 3 -27.48 12.83 1.50
C GLU A 3 -26.38 12.51 2.52
N GLN A 4 -26.78 12.06 3.72
CA GLN A 4 -25.82 11.65 4.74
C GLN A 4 -25.19 10.33 4.28
N LEU A 5 -23.94 10.40 3.85
CA LEU A 5 -23.16 9.20 3.57
C LEU A 5 -23.12 8.32 4.82
N PRO A 6 -23.24 6.99 4.67
CA PRO A 6 -23.10 6.08 5.80
C PRO A 6 -21.72 6.29 6.44
N PRO A 7 -21.60 6.10 7.76
CA PRO A 7 -20.33 6.26 8.45
C PRO A 7 -19.27 5.37 7.80
N PRO A 8 -18.01 5.86 7.67
CA PRO A 8 -16.96 5.11 7.01
C PRO A 8 -16.72 3.80 7.76
N PHE A 9 -16.72 2.70 7.01
CA PHE A 9 -16.49 1.38 7.57
C PHE A 9 -15.07 1.25 8.14
N LEU A 10 -14.08 1.81 7.45
CA LEU A 10 -12.67 1.83 7.88
C LEU A 10 -12.10 3.24 7.73
N THR A 11 -11.47 3.75 8.77
CA THR A 11 -10.71 5.01 8.75
C THR A 11 -9.29 4.76 9.25
N ALA A 12 -8.30 5.26 8.54
CA ALA A 12 -6.90 5.19 8.94
C ALA A 12 -6.11 6.34 8.30
N GLU A 13 -4.96 6.67 8.88
CA GLU A 13 -3.97 7.56 8.29
C GLU A 13 -2.86 6.74 7.67
N TRP A 14 -2.49 7.05 6.43
CA TRP A 14 -1.33 6.47 5.77
C TRP A 14 -0.15 7.43 5.87
N ARG A 15 0.93 7.00 6.53
CA ARG A 15 2.15 7.81 6.70
C ARG A 15 3.39 7.03 6.29
N TYR A 16 4.45 7.77 5.99
CA TYR A 16 5.78 7.22 5.69
C TYR A 16 5.79 6.28 4.46
N LEU A 17 5.10 6.69 3.39
CA LEU A 17 5.00 5.90 2.16
C LEU A 17 6.37 5.74 1.48
N VAL A 18 6.78 4.50 1.25
CA VAL A 18 7.92 4.14 0.41
C VAL A 18 7.39 3.36 -0.78
N MET A 19 7.61 3.87 -2.00
CA MET A 19 7.10 3.29 -3.23
C MET A 19 8.23 3.09 -4.23
N LEU A 20 8.44 1.84 -4.65
CA LEU A 20 9.39 1.46 -5.69
C LEU A 20 8.63 0.85 -6.86
N ASN A 21 8.85 1.39 -8.07
CA ASN A 21 8.21 0.91 -9.29
C ASN A 21 9.24 0.19 -10.15
N TYR A 22 8.89 -1.03 -10.59
CA TYR A 22 9.73 -1.86 -11.44
C TYR A 22 8.98 -2.16 -12.73
N GLU A 23 9.63 -1.93 -13.87
CA GLU A 23 9.12 -2.41 -15.15
C GLU A 23 9.16 -3.94 -15.15
N ILE A 24 8.11 -4.57 -15.68
CA ILE A 24 7.97 -6.03 -15.74
C ILE A 24 7.48 -6.46 -17.12
N ASP A 25 7.86 -7.67 -17.52
CA ASP A 25 7.23 -8.33 -18.67
C ASP A 25 5.73 -8.55 -18.38
N PRO A 26 4.80 -7.99 -19.17
CA PRO A 26 3.36 -8.15 -18.97
C PRO A 26 2.92 -9.63 -18.95
N ASN A 27 3.63 -10.53 -19.64
CA ASN A 27 3.32 -11.95 -19.66
C ASN A 27 3.40 -12.59 -18.27
N MET A 28 4.25 -12.06 -17.38
CA MET A 28 4.35 -12.55 -15.99
C MET A 28 3.10 -12.26 -15.16
N LEU A 29 2.32 -11.23 -15.55
CA LEU A 29 1.14 -10.78 -14.81
C LEU A 29 -0.16 -11.41 -15.31
N GLN A 30 -0.16 -12.00 -16.50
CA GLN A 30 -1.39 -12.37 -17.21
C GLN A 30 -2.31 -13.31 -16.39
N ASN A 31 -1.73 -14.22 -15.61
CA ASN A 31 -2.47 -15.15 -14.75
C ASN A 31 -3.12 -14.48 -13.52
N PHE A 32 -2.70 -13.27 -13.18
CA PHE A 32 -3.23 -12.49 -12.05
C PHE A 32 -4.27 -11.46 -12.48
N VAL A 33 -4.44 -11.21 -13.79
CA VAL A 33 -5.37 -10.20 -14.30
C VAL A 33 -6.82 -10.64 -14.08
N PRO A 34 -7.63 -9.89 -13.31
CA PRO A 34 -9.03 -10.22 -13.11
C PRO A 34 -9.85 -10.15 -14.40
N LYS A 35 -10.87 -11.01 -14.50
CA LYS A 35 -11.80 -11.01 -15.64
C LYS A 35 -12.46 -9.65 -15.80
N GLY A 36 -12.51 -9.16 -17.04
CA GLY A 36 -13.11 -7.86 -17.36
C GLY A 36 -12.18 -6.66 -17.13
N THR A 37 -10.90 -6.90 -16.87
CA THR A 37 -9.85 -5.87 -16.80
C THR A 37 -8.71 -6.22 -17.77
N GLU A 38 -7.93 -5.20 -18.14
CA GLU A 38 -6.69 -5.33 -18.90
C GLU A 38 -5.53 -4.66 -18.15
N LEU A 39 -4.29 -5.06 -18.42
CA LEU A 39 -3.11 -4.42 -17.84
C LEU A 39 -3.08 -2.93 -18.23
N ASP A 40 -2.87 -2.05 -17.25
CA ASP A 40 -2.64 -0.64 -17.53
C ASP A 40 -1.16 -0.41 -17.82
N THR A 41 -0.87 0.47 -18.77
CA THR A 41 0.49 0.78 -19.19
C THR A 41 0.75 2.28 -19.11
N TRP A 42 1.95 2.62 -18.68
CA TRP A 42 2.45 3.98 -18.65
C TRP A 42 3.56 4.12 -19.69
N HIS A 43 3.34 4.97 -20.70
CA HIS A 43 4.22 5.08 -21.87
C HIS A 43 4.57 3.72 -22.52
N GLY A 44 3.59 2.83 -22.61
CA GLY A 44 3.76 1.49 -23.20
C GLY A 44 4.49 0.48 -22.32
N ARG A 45 4.84 0.84 -21.08
CA ARG A 45 5.52 -0.03 -20.11
C ARG A 45 4.55 -0.49 -19.03
N THR A 46 4.71 -1.74 -18.60
CA THR A 46 3.92 -2.33 -17.50
C THR A 46 4.76 -2.31 -16.23
N TYR A 47 4.14 -1.93 -15.11
CA TYR A 47 4.85 -1.78 -13.83
C TYR A 47 4.23 -2.64 -12.73
N VAL A 48 5.11 -3.15 -11.87
CA VAL A 48 4.77 -3.59 -10.51
C VAL A 48 5.31 -2.59 -9.50
N SER A 49 4.60 -2.43 -8.40
CA SER A 49 5.03 -1.57 -7.30
C SER A 49 5.16 -2.37 -6.01
N VAL A 50 6.26 -2.16 -5.31
CA VAL A 50 6.39 -2.51 -3.90
C VAL A 50 6.14 -1.23 -3.10
N VAL A 51 5.11 -1.25 -2.27
CA VAL A 51 4.68 -0.08 -1.49
C VAL A 51 4.67 -0.45 -0.02
N GLY A 52 5.50 0.20 0.77
CA GLY A 52 5.56 0.06 2.23
C GLY A 52 5.05 1.32 2.92
N PHE A 53 4.22 1.21 3.94
CA PHE A 53 3.69 2.36 4.68
C PHE A 53 3.18 1.97 6.07
N MET A 54 2.97 2.99 6.91
CA MET A 54 2.31 2.84 8.20
C MET A 54 0.81 3.13 8.06
N PHE A 55 -0.01 2.17 8.48
CA PHE A 55 -1.36 2.43 8.93
C PHE A 55 -1.30 2.97 10.35
N LEU A 56 -1.89 4.14 10.60
CA LEU A 56 -2.03 4.74 11.92
C LEU A 56 -3.49 5.04 12.21
N ASN A 57 -3.85 5.01 13.50
CA ASN A 57 -5.19 5.37 13.98
C ASN A 57 -6.32 4.57 13.32
N THR A 58 -6.07 3.32 12.97
CA THR A 58 -7.04 2.44 12.30
C THR A 58 -8.28 2.21 13.18
N ARG A 59 -9.46 2.48 12.62
CA ARG A 59 -10.76 2.27 13.26
C ARG A 59 -11.71 1.55 12.31
N LEU A 60 -12.50 0.63 12.86
CA LEU A 60 -13.61 -0.02 12.17
C LEU A 60 -14.92 0.53 12.72
N SER A 61 -15.73 1.13 11.85
CA SER A 61 -17.00 1.79 12.22
C SER A 61 -16.83 2.74 13.43
N GLY A 62 -15.71 3.47 13.46
CA GLY A 62 -15.34 4.42 14.53
C GLY A 62 -14.64 3.81 15.75
N ILE A 63 -14.66 2.48 15.91
CA ILE A 63 -14.07 1.79 17.07
C ILE A 63 -12.60 1.46 16.80
N PRO A 64 -11.66 1.82 17.70
CA PRO A 64 -10.26 1.46 17.55
C PRO A 64 -10.10 -0.05 17.78
N ILE A 65 -9.35 -0.73 16.90
CA ILE A 65 -9.11 -2.17 17.07
C ILE A 65 -7.99 -2.36 18.10
N PRO A 66 -8.23 -2.99 19.27
CA PRO A 66 -7.20 -3.22 20.27
C PRO A 66 -5.98 -3.92 19.65
N PHE A 67 -4.79 -3.42 19.92
CA PHE A 67 -3.52 -3.92 19.39
C PHE A 67 -3.35 -3.83 17.86
N HIS A 68 -4.25 -3.20 17.11
CA HIS A 68 -4.21 -3.14 15.64
C HIS A 68 -4.51 -1.75 15.09
N THR A 69 -4.43 -0.72 15.93
CA THR A 69 -4.59 0.68 15.50
C THR A 69 -3.44 1.14 14.61
N ASN A 70 -2.22 0.68 14.92
CA ASN A 70 -0.99 1.05 14.21
C ASN A 70 -0.24 -0.21 13.76
N PHE A 71 0.13 -0.29 12.48
CA PHE A 71 0.89 -1.39 11.90
C PHE A 71 1.53 -0.98 10.56
N GLU A 72 2.64 -1.63 10.19
CA GLU A 72 3.21 -1.54 8.84
C GLU A 72 2.49 -2.47 7.86
N GLU A 73 2.41 -2.05 6.60
CA GLU A 73 1.94 -2.87 5.50
C GLU A 73 2.89 -2.76 4.32
N VAL A 74 3.14 -3.88 3.63
CA VAL A 74 3.87 -3.90 2.37
C VAL A 74 3.02 -4.60 1.31
N ASN A 75 2.65 -3.88 0.25
CA ASN A 75 1.92 -4.45 -0.88
C ASN A 75 2.84 -4.62 -2.09
N LEU A 76 2.71 -5.78 -2.75
CA LEU A 76 3.15 -6.00 -4.11
C LEU A 76 1.93 -5.93 -5.02
N ARG A 77 1.87 -4.90 -5.87
CA ARG A 77 0.71 -4.62 -6.71
C ARG A 77 1.09 -4.27 -8.15
N PHE A 78 0.14 -4.43 -9.07
CA PHE A 78 0.24 -3.94 -10.44
C PHE A 78 -1.03 -3.20 -10.84
N TYR A 79 -1.02 -2.59 -12.01
CA TYR A 79 -2.09 -1.69 -12.47
C TYR A 79 -2.93 -2.33 -13.55
N VAL A 80 -4.25 -2.16 -13.42
CA VAL A 80 -5.24 -2.62 -14.40
C VAL A 80 -6.18 -1.49 -14.74
N ARG A 81 -6.85 -1.61 -15.88
CA ARG A 81 -7.95 -0.74 -16.26
C ARG A 81 -9.08 -1.53 -16.87
N ARG A 82 -10.26 -0.94 -16.88
CA ARG A 82 -11.43 -1.47 -17.59
C ARG A 82 -12.19 -0.35 -18.26
N LYS A 83 -12.79 -0.67 -19.40
CA LYS A 83 -13.69 0.25 -20.09
C LYS A 83 -15.08 0.15 -19.45
N ALA A 84 -15.58 1.26 -18.93
CA ALA A 84 -16.92 1.41 -18.38
C ALA A 84 -17.74 2.38 -19.27
N PRO A 85 -19.08 2.47 -19.11
CA PRO A 85 -19.91 3.36 -19.92
C PRO A 85 -19.49 4.84 -19.85
N ASP A 86 -18.92 5.25 -18.72
CA ASP A 86 -18.45 6.60 -18.41
C ASP A 86 -16.95 6.82 -18.75
N GLY A 87 -16.27 5.83 -19.32
CA GLY A 87 -14.87 5.92 -19.72
C GLY A 87 -13.97 4.86 -19.11
N TRP A 88 -12.66 5.11 -19.11
CA TRP A 88 -11.69 4.20 -18.52
C TRP A 88 -11.65 4.34 -17.00
N ARG A 89 -11.77 3.22 -16.30
CA ARG A 89 -11.58 3.14 -14.85
C ARG A 89 -10.27 2.41 -14.57
N ARG A 90 -9.42 2.99 -13.74
CA ARG A 90 -8.14 2.40 -13.32
C ARG A 90 -8.28 1.75 -11.95
N GLY A 91 -7.51 0.72 -11.72
CA GLY A 91 -7.45 -0.01 -10.47
C GLY A 91 -6.07 -0.59 -10.25
N VAL A 92 -5.88 -1.13 -9.05
CA VAL A 92 -4.69 -1.90 -8.69
C VAL A 92 -5.12 -3.33 -8.39
N VAL A 93 -4.23 -4.27 -8.67
CA VAL A 93 -4.39 -5.67 -8.28
C VAL A 93 -3.24 -6.01 -7.34
N PHE A 94 -3.59 -6.52 -6.17
CA PHE A 94 -2.63 -6.97 -5.18
C PHE A 94 -2.21 -8.41 -5.46
N ILE A 95 -0.96 -8.61 -5.85
CA ILE A 95 -0.36 -9.95 -5.97
C ILE A 95 -0.19 -10.52 -4.57
N LYS A 96 0.27 -9.67 -3.65
CA LYS A 96 0.50 -10.03 -2.25
C LYS A 96 0.44 -8.81 -1.35
N GLU A 97 -0.13 -9.00 -0.19
CA GLU A 97 -0.19 -7.98 0.86
C GLU A 97 0.38 -8.58 2.14
N LEU A 98 1.42 -7.93 2.66
CA LEU A 98 2.17 -8.38 3.83
C LEU A 98 1.79 -7.50 5.01
N VAL A 99 1.31 -8.14 6.07
CA VAL A 99 0.95 -7.47 7.32
C VAL A 99 1.56 -8.22 8.52
N PRO A 100 1.94 -7.52 9.61
CA PRO A 100 2.56 -8.14 10.79
C PRO A 100 1.61 -9.08 11.55
N LYS A 101 0.28 -8.88 11.42
CA LYS A 101 -0.70 -9.45 12.35
C LYS A 101 -1.74 -10.31 11.62
N TRP A 102 -1.79 -11.57 12.01
CA TRP A 102 -2.71 -12.59 11.50
C TRP A 102 -4.20 -12.22 11.66
N ALA A 103 -4.57 -11.46 12.70
CA ALA A 103 -5.94 -11.01 12.95
C ALA A 103 -6.43 -10.01 11.88
N ILE A 104 -5.54 -9.16 11.35
CA ILE A 104 -5.85 -8.26 10.21
C ILE A 104 -6.00 -9.09 8.94
N ALA A 105 -5.07 -10.01 8.68
CA ALA A 105 -5.15 -10.91 7.53
C ALA A 105 -6.42 -11.79 7.53
N THR A 106 -6.91 -12.16 8.72
CA THR A 106 -8.14 -12.97 8.86
C THR A 106 -9.39 -12.10 8.63
N THR A 107 -9.43 -10.89 9.16
CA THR A 107 -10.55 -9.95 8.93
C THR A 107 -10.62 -9.52 7.46
N ALA A 108 -9.47 -9.23 6.84
CA ALA A 108 -9.40 -8.83 5.44
C ALA A 108 -9.68 -10.00 4.47
N ARG A 109 -9.24 -11.23 4.78
CA ARG A 109 -9.65 -12.43 4.01
C ARG A 109 -11.15 -12.70 4.08
N LEU A 110 -11.76 -12.51 5.26
CA LEU A 110 -13.19 -12.73 5.45
C LEU A 110 -14.07 -11.66 4.79
N VAL A 111 -13.56 -10.43 4.64
CA VAL A 111 -14.35 -9.28 4.12
C VAL A 111 -14.02 -8.94 2.65
N TYR A 112 -12.76 -9.03 2.22
CA TYR A 112 -12.29 -8.53 0.93
C TYR A 112 -11.80 -9.63 -0.05
N GLY A 113 -11.56 -10.85 0.41
CA GLY A 113 -11.16 -11.98 -0.45
C GLY A 113 -9.74 -11.89 -1.03
N GLU A 114 -8.88 -11.04 -0.45
CA GLU A 114 -7.53 -10.76 -0.97
C GLU A 114 -6.44 -11.68 -0.38
N ASN A 115 -5.32 -11.79 -1.11
CA ASN A 115 -4.20 -12.69 -0.79
C ASN A 115 -3.27 -12.12 0.29
N TYR A 116 -3.82 -11.84 1.48
CA TYR A 116 -3.05 -11.42 2.64
C TYR A 116 -2.15 -12.55 3.16
N ALA A 117 -0.88 -12.24 3.40
CA ALA A 117 0.08 -13.10 4.09
C ALA A 117 0.56 -12.42 5.37
N ALA A 118 0.28 -13.04 6.51
CA ALA A 118 0.80 -12.59 7.79
C ALA A 118 2.25 -13.06 7.95
N LEU A 119 3.20 -12.12 8.06
CA LEU A 119 4.62 -12.41 8.27
C LEU A 119 5.11 -11.64 9.50
N PRO A 120 6.17 -12.12 10.19
CA PRO A 120 6.89 -11.26 11.13
C PRO A 120 7.41 -10.03 10.38
N MET A 121 7.01 -8.84 10.83
CA MET A 121 7.41 -7.57 10.23
C MET A 121 7.92 -6.61 11.30
N ARG A 122 8.71 -5.63 10.87
CA ARG A 122 9.18 -4.50 11.68
C ARG A 122 9.44 -3.30 10.78
N HIS A 123 9.50 -2.12 11.39
CA HIS A 123 9.84 -0.89 10.71
C HIS A 123 10.87 -0.08 11.48
N THR A 124 11.59 0.79 10.78
CA THR A 124 12.46 1.81 11.37
C THR A 124 12.15 3.14 10.70
N ILE A 125 11.82 4.15 11.51
CA ILE A 125 11.59 5.52 11.07
C ILE A 125 12.54 6.41 11.87
N GLN A 126 13.43 7.10 11.19
CA GLN A 126 14.43 7.99 11.81
C GLN A 126 14.32 9.37 11.18
N HIS A 127 14.18 10.37 12.04
CA HIS A 127 14.21 11.78 11.67
C HIS A 127 15.55 12.36 12.13
N THR A 128 16.34 12.87 11.20
CA THR A 128 17.65 13.45 11.48
C THR A 128 17.66 14.89 11.00
N THR A 129 18.03 15.82 11.88
CA THR A 129 18.21 17.23 11.53
C THR A 129 19.68 17.59 11.71
N GLN A 130 20.35 17.98 10.63
CA GLN A 130 21.74 18.44 10.66
C GLN A 130 21.86 19.70 9.81
N ASN A 131 22.49 20.75 10.33
CA ASN A 131 22.70 22.03 9.63
C ASN A 131 21.42 22.60 8.97
N SER A 132 20.30 22.57 9.69
CA SER A 132 18.98 23.02 9.20
C SER A 132 18.42 22.22 8.01
N GLN A 133 18.99 21.05 7.69
CA GLN A 133 18.43 20.10 6.73
C GLN A 133 17.81 18.92 7.48
N THR A 134 16.55 18.64 7.19
CA THR A 134 15.84 17.47 7.72
C THR A 134 15.97 16.31 6.74
N ALA A 135 16.28 15.13 7.27
CA ALA A 135 16.26 13.88 6.55
C ALA A 135 15.35 12.89 7.28
N VAL A 136 14.56 12.14 6.51
CA VAL A 136 13.71 11.06 7.03
C VAL A 136 14.15 9.76 6.38
N HIS A 137 14.63 8.83 7.20
CA HIS A 137 14.89 7.46 6.78
C HIS A 137 13.73 6.57 7.21
N VAL A 138 13.14 5.85 6.25
CA VAL A 138 12.07 4.89 6.47
C VAL A 138 12.50 3.54 5.94
N ARG A 139 12.30 2.50 6.74
CA ARG A 139 12.59 1.11 6.39
C ARG A 139 11.46 0.21 6.88
N TYR A 140 11.02 -0.69 6.00
CA TYR A 140 10.08 -1.75 6.30
C TYR A 140 10.75 -3.09 6.04
N GLU A 141 10.56 -4.04 6.95
CA GLU A 141 11.20 -5.35 6.88
C GLU A 141 10.18 -6.45 7.16
N TRP A 142 10.32 -7.59 6.47
CA TRP A 142 9.50 -8.78 6.68
C TRP A 142 10.35 -10.04 6.58
N PHE A 143 10.00 -11.06 7.36
CA PHE A 143 10.71 -12.33 7.37
C PHE A 143 10.13 -13.28 6.31
N HIS A 144 10.96 -13.70 5.35
CA HIS A 144 10.56 -14.61 4.28
C HIS A 144 11.72 -15.54 3.88
N ASN A 145 11.44 -16.83 3.70
CA ASN A 145 12.43 -17.86 3.31
C ASN A 145 13.69 -17.84 4.20
N ASN A 146 13.51 -17.85 5.52
CA ASN A 146 14.57 -17.81 6.52
C ASN A 146 15.49 -16.58 6.46
N ASN A 147 15.06 -15.48 5.82
CA ASN A 147 15.82 -14.24 5.77
C ASN A 147 14.92 -13.01 5.93
N TRP A 148 15.48 -11.92 6.45
CA TRP A 148 14.82 -10.62 6.50
C TRP A 148 14.95 -9.92 5.15
N GLN A 149 13.80 -9.67 4.52
CA GLN A 149 13.66 -8.86 3.32
C GLN A 149 13.27 -7.43 3.72
N HIS A 150 13.55 -6.45 2.86
CA HIS A 150 13.26 -5.06 3.20
C HIS A 150 13.06 -4.13 1.98
N ILE A 151 12.42 -3.00 2.25
CA ILE A 151 12.37 -1.80 1.39
C ILE A 151 12.70 -0.61 2.28
N SER A 152 13.50 0.32 1.77
CA SER A 152 13.84 1.55 2.50
C SER A 152 14.05 2.73 1.57
N LEU A 153 13.83 3.93 2.10
CA LEU A 153 14.06 5.18 1.41
C LEU A 153 14.55 6.23 2.40
N THR A 154 15.45 7.08 1.94
CA THR A 154 15.87 8.28 2.66
C THR A 154 15.42 9.49 1.85
N ALA A 155 14.59 10.33 2.46
CA ALA A 155 14.17 11.60 1.89
C ALA A 155 14.94 12.73 2.58
N HIS A 156 15.26 13.78 1.82
CA HIS A 156 15.92 14.99 2.31
C HIS A 156 15.11 16.22 1.92
N GLY A 157 15.16 17.25 2.76
CA GLY A 157 14.52 18.54 2.51
C GLY A 157 13.23 18.74 3.30
N ASP A 158 12.62 19.89 3.08
CA ASP A 158 11.43 20.31 3.82
C ASP A 158 10.16 19.65 3.24
N PRO A 159 9.20 19.25 4.11
CA PRO A 159 7.92 18.73 3.66
C PRO A 159 7.24 19.70 2.69
N GLN A 160 6.92 19.22 1.50
CA GLN A 160 6.11 19.95 0.53
C GLN A 160 4.67 19.42 0.59
N PRO A 161 3.65 20.28 0.43
CA PRO A 161 2.29 19.80 0.18
C PRO A 161 2.28 18.85 -1.02
N LEU A 162 1.50 17.77 -0.94
CA LEU A 162 1.18 16.99 -2.14
C LEU A 162 0.47 17.94 -3.11
N GLY A 163 1.14 18.28 -4.21
CA GLY A 163 0.49 18.99 -5.30
C GLY A 163 -0.71 18.18 -5.76
N ALA A 164 -1.89 18.80 -5.80
CA ALA A 164 -2.90 18.33 -6.72
C ALA A 164 -2.29 18.53 -8.12
N GLU A 165 -2.29 17.49 -8.95
CA GLU A 165 -1.84 17.45 -10.36
C GLU A 165 -0.57 16.63 -10.64
N SER A 166 -0.78 15.39 -11.11
CA SER A 166 -0.17 14.85 -12.33
C SER A 166 -1.03 13.73 -12.88
#